data_AF-A0A1H4SG63-F1
#
_entry.id   AF-A0A1H4SG63-F1
#
_cell.length_a   1.000
_cell.length_b   1.000
_cell.length_c   1.000
_cell.angle_alpha   90.00
_cell.angle_beta   90.00
_cell.angle_gamma   90.00
#
_symmetry.space_group_name_H-M   'P 1'
#
loop_
_entity.id
_entity.type
_entity.pdbx_description
1 polymer ?
#
loop_
_entity_poly.entity_id
_entity_poly.type
_entity_poly.pdbx_seq_one_letter_code
_entity_poly.pdbx_strand_id
1 'polypeptide(L)' 'MCGRYASTTSRKTLLETFEIDPERADPEMAPDYNVAPTKTSPVVIVRVPKDTDDEQPQRQLRNLKWGC' A
#
# COMPACT_ATOMS: atom_id res chain seq x y z
N MET A 1 16.81 10.31 10.09
CA MET A 1 16.52 9.88 8.71
C MET A 1 16.49 8.35 8.72
N CYS A 2 15.31 7.72 8.69
CA CYS A 2 15.20 6.25 8.73
C CYS A 2 15.44 5.70 7.31
N GLY A 3 16.64 5.19 7.04
CA GLY A 3 17.02 4.68 5.72
C GLY A 3 16.63 3.22 5.46
N ARG A 4 16.14 2.49 6.47
CA ARG A 4 15.75 1.06 6.35
C ARG A 4 14.62 0.73 7.33
N TYR A 5 13.75 -0.18 6.95
CA TYR A 5 12.70 -0.74 7.81
C TYR A 5 12.38 -2.18 7.41
N ALA A 6 11.60 -2.88 8.24
CA ALA A 6 11.05 -4.19 7.93
C ALA A 6 9.57 -4.06 7.56
N SER A 7 9.16 -4.70 6.47
CA SER A 7 7.78 -4.82 6.02
C SER A 7 7.40 -6.30 6.00
N THR A 8 6.76 -6.76 7.07
CA THR A 8 6.40 -8.17 7.27
C THR A 8 4.88 -8.39 7.33
N THR A 9 4.10 -7.32 7.25
CA THR A 9 2.65 -7.37 7.36
C THR A 9 2.04 -7.97 6.09
N SER A 10 1.19 -8.98 6.26
CA SER A 10 0.50 -9.65 5.15
C SER A 10 -0.50 -8.73 4.46
N ARG A 11 -0.82 -9.04 3.20
CA ARG A 11 -1.86 -8.31 2.44
C ARG A 11 -3.20 -8.34 3.18
N LYS A 12 -3.57 -9.51 3.72
CA LYS A 12 -4.81 -9.70 4.46
C LYS A 12 -4.91 -8.77 5.67
N THR A 13 -3.84 -8.69 6.48
CA THR A 13 -3.81 -7.81 7.65
C THR A 13 -3.95 -6.34 7.24
N LEU A 14 -3.31 -5.91 6.14
CA LEU A 14 -3.45 -4.54 5.64
C LEU A 14 -4.87 -4.23 5.15
N LEU A 15 -5.51 -5.17 4.45
CA LEU A 15 -6.90 -5.04 4.00
C LEU A 15 -7.86 -4.87 5.19
N GLU A 16 -7.73 -5.72 6.20
CA GLU A 16 -8.56 -5.69 7.41
C GLU A 16 -8.31 -4.41 8.24
N THR A 17 -7.05 -4.03 8.44
CA THR A 17 -6.67 -2.88 9.27
C THR A 17 -7.14 -1.55 8.68
N PHE A 18 -7.09 -1.43 7.35
CA PHE A 18 -7.42 -0.18 6.66
C PHE A 18 -8.78 -0.19 5.96
N GLU A 19 -9.55 -1.28 6.13
CA GLU A 19 -10.87 -1.48 5.50
C GLU A 19 -10.81 -1.25 3.99
N ILE A 20 -9.83 -1.88 3.33
CA ILE A 20 -9.59 -1.72 1.89
C ILE A 20 -10.34 -2.83 1.15
N ASP A 21 -10.97 -2.46 0.03
CA ASP A 21 -11.59 -3.42 -0.87
C ASP A 21 -10.52 -4.32 -1.53
N PRO A 22 -10.63 -5.65 -1.48
CA PRO A 22 -9.67 -6.57 -2.12
C PRO A 22 -9.51 -6.34 -3.63
N GLU A 23 -10.52 -5.81 -4.33
CA GLU A 23 -10.44 -5.46 -5.76
C GLU A 23 -9.49 -4.27 -6.02
N ARG A 24 -9.23 -3.47 -4.99
CA ARG A 24 -8.38 -2.27 -5.04
C ARG A 24 -7.02 -2.48 -4.39
N ALA A 25 -6.63 -3.74 -4.19
CA ALA A 25 -5.37 -4.11 -3.61
C ALA A 25 -4.49 -4.92 -4.56
N ASP A 26 -3.26 -4.43 -4.77
CA ASP A 26 -2.24 -5.12 -5.55
C ASP A 26 -1.90 -6.52 -4.97
N PRO A 27 -1.24 -7.39 -5.76
CA PRO A 27 -0.86 -8.73 -5.32
C PRO A 27 -0.05 -8.72 -4.02
N GLU A 28 -0.19 -9.80 -3.25
CA GLU A 28 0.57 -9.98 -2.03
C GLU A 28 2.08 -10.02 -2.33
N MET A 29 2.84 -9.32 -1.48
CA MET A 29 4.29 -9.24 -1.57
C MET A 29 4.90 -10.07 -0.45
N ALA A 30 6.04 -10.71 -0.74
CA ALA A 30 6.76 -11.47 0.28
C ALA A 30 7.26 -10.52 1.40
N PRO A 31 7.29 -10.98 2.66
CA PRO A 31 7.81 -10.19 3.77
C PRO A 31 9.28 -9.84 3.53
N ASP A 32 9.63 -8.56 3.65
CA ASP A 32 11.00 -8.05 3.52
C ASP A 32 11.45 -7.48 4.86
N TYR A 33 12.42 -8.14 5.49
CA TYR A 33 12.99 -7.74 6.78
C TYR A 33 14.01 -6.60 6.66
N ASN A 34 14.35 -6.18 5.44
CA ASN A 34 15.37 -5.20 5.17
C ASN A 34 15.05 -4.38 3.91
N VAL A 35 13.98 -3.60 3.98
CA VAL A 35 13.54 -2.70 2.92
C VAL A 35 14.57 -1.58 2.79
N ALA A 36 15.19 -1.51 1.62
CA ALA A 36 16.13 -0.46 1.25
C ALA A 36 15.42 0.63 0.44
N PRO A 37 15.95 1.86 0.40
CA PRO A 37 15.53 2.85 -0.58
C PRO A 37 15.71 2.22 -1.97
N THR A 38 14.75 2.45 -2.85
CA THR A 38 14.51 1.85 -4.18
C THR A 38 13.78 0.51 -4.23
N LYS A 39 13.51 -0.15 -3.10
CA LYS A 39 12.66 -1.36 -3.12
C LYS A 39 11.18 -1.00 -3.20
N THR A 40 10.39 -1.92 -3.77
CA THR A 40 8.93 -1.82 -3.76
C THR A 40 8.41 -2.29 -2.42
N SER A 41 7.46 -1.56 -1.84
CA SER A 41 6.78 -1.90 -0.60
C SER A 41 5.26 -1.70 -0.75
N PRO A 42 4.43 -2.47 -0.05
CA PRO A 42 3.01 -2.17 0.07
C PRO A 42 2.81 -0.79 0.74
N VAL A 43 1.96 0.03 0.13
CA VAL A 43 1.59 1.37 0.57
C VAL A 43 0.08 1.54 0.46
N VAL A 44 -0.55 2.07 1.50
CA VAL A 44 -1.96 2.46 1.46
C VAL A 44 -2.05 3.90 0.99
N ILE A 45 -2.79 4.13 -0.09
CA ILE A 45 -3.07 5.46 -0.62
C ILE A 45 -4.57 5.71 -0.62
N VAL A 46 -4.94 6.97 -0.43
CA VAL A 46 -6.31 7.43 -0.58
C VAL A 46 -6.39 8.20 -1.89
N ARG A 47 -7.33 7.82 -2.77
CA ARG A 47 -7.59 8.55 -4.02
C ARG A 47 -9.07 8.87 -4.15
N VAL A 48 -9.35 10.08 -4.61
CA VAL A 48 -10.66 10.47 -5.10
C VAL A 48 -10.80 9.88 -6.52
N PRO A 49 -11.90 9.16 -6.83
CA PRO A 49 -12.17 8.70 -8.19
C PRO A 49 -12.17 9.86 -9.17
N LYS A 50 -11.57 9.66 -10.35
CA LYS A 50 -11.35 10.74 -11.31
C LYS A 50 -12.62 11.16 -12.07
N ASP A 51 -13.62 10.28 -12.07
CA ASP A 51 -14.82 10.39 -12.91
C ASP A 51 -16.08 10.78 -12.11
N THR A 52 -15.96 11.00 -10.79
CA THR A 52 -17.09 11.36 -9.94
C THR A 52 -16.67 12.32 -8.84
N ASP A 53 -16.97 13.61 -9.02
CA ASP A 53 -16.64 14.71 -8.08
C ASP A 53 -17.26 14.52 -6.67
N ASP A 54 -18.32 13.72 -6.55
CA ASP A 54 -19.07 13.47 -5.31
C ASP A 54 -18.79 12.10 -4.66
N GLU A 55 -17.89 11.28 -5.21
CA GLU A 55 -17.56 10.00 -4.60
C GLU A 55 -16.61 10.15 -3.40
N GLN A 56 -16.93 9.42 -2.33
CA GLN A 56 -16.08 9.38 -1.14
C GLN A 56 -14.68 8.86 -1.49
N PRO A 57 -13.62 9.45 -0.90
CA PRO A 57 -12.26 9.05 -1.16
C PRO A 57 -12.04 7.57 -0.81
N GLN A 58 -11.54 6.80 -1.77
CA GLN A 58 -11.39 5.35 -1.64
C GLN A 58 -9.95 5.00 -1.28
N ARG A 59 -9.78 4.12 -0.29
CA ARG A 59 -8.48 3.56 0.10
C ARG A 59 -8.08 2.45 -0.89
N GLN A 60 -6.81 2.41 -1.23
CA GLN A 60 -6.22 1.41 -2.13
C GLN A 60 -4.90 0.94 -1.56
N LEU A 61 -4.61 -0.35 -1.73
CA LEU A 61 -3.31 -0.93 -1.37
C LEU A 61 -2.48 -1.09 -2.64
N ARG A 62 -1.36 -0.37 -2.73
CA ARG A 62 -0.49 -0.36 -3.91
C ARG A 62 0.95 -0.71 -3.58
N ASN A 63 1.62 -1.41 -4.48
CA ASN A 63 3.03 -1.75 -4.35
C ASN A 63 3.85 -0.64 -5.03
N LEU A 64 4.43 0.26 -4.24
CA LEU A 64 5.15 1.44 -4.72
C LEU A 64 6.64 1.38 -4.38
N LYS A 65 7.47 1.93 -5.28
CA LYS A 65 8.91 2.06 -5.07
C LYS A 65 9.19 3.14 -4.01
N TRP A 66 9.96 2.80 -2.99
CA TRP A 66 10.34 3.74 -1.94
C TRP A 66 11.55 4.57 -2.38
N GLY A 67 11.32 5.82 -2.77
CA GLY A 67 12.38 6.72 -3.24
C GLY A 67 12.24 6.98 -4.74
N CYS A 68 12.33 8.27 -5.08
CA CYS A 68 12.20 8.84 -6.42
C CYS A 68 13.17 8.17 -7.41
#